data_AF-A0A0X8X5V3-F1
#
_entry.id   AF-A0A0X8X5V3-F1
#
_cell.length_a   1.000
_cell.length_b   1.000
_cell.length_c   1.000
_cell.angle_alpha   90.00
_cell.angle_beta   90.00
_cell.angle_gamma   90.00
#
_symmetry.space_group_name_H-M   'P 1'
#
loop_
_entity.id
_entity.type
_entity.pdbx_description
1 polymer ?
#
loop_
_entity_poly.entity_id
_entity_poly.type
_entity_poly.pdbx_seq_one_letter_code
_entity_poly.pdbx_strand_id
1 'polypeptide(L)'
;MKPLLFLFGSFFISSWTFAQISLDINGRNIAFFRQLETNAKGELVKTDVDYVSADGTGQPVIYKRIQNGLPDLWVYYFPLKKDSLISYVLYEWQDKDAKALPLEELKPYLSKYTELLGIVTAKYGKSLSKGNLDDLALIDTKGLTRNDTWRGNDYDIEMYITLSNLHVVHGNVSITPTHTIRLYVRRPGIKSETPGLTKEKIAKLDSLTKLFLADVCSGKWEDSRVFLSPLIIGQVKDEKLIALKAAIKDDKWELNMSGAQLASSGKAYSNLRYARQGDTNTPPLEWLSIVFDDDNKIIAVQPLTRSARQ
;
A
#
# COMPACT_ATOMS: atom_id res chain seq x y z
N MET A 1 -6.05 69.15 -27.16
CA MET A 1 -6.06 68.36 -25.91
C MET A 1 -6.59 66.97 -26.24
N LYS A 2 -5.77 65.93 -26.12
CA LYS A 2 -6.15 64.52 -26.39
C LYS A 2 -6.52 63.84 -25.06
N PRO A 3 -7.58 63.00 -24.98
CA PRO A 3 -7.90 62.29 -23.76
C PRO A 3 -6.95 61.10 -23.58
N LEU A 4 -6.46 60.94 -22.35
CA LEU A 4 -5.61 59.84 -21.90
C LEU A 4 -6.52 58.67 -21.52
N LEU A 5 -6.53 57.60 -22.32
CA LEU A 5 -7.23 56.36 -22.00
C LEU A 5 -6.36 55.56 -21.02
N PHE A 6 -6.77 55.49 -19.75
CA PHE A 6 -6.17 54.57 -18.78
C PHE A 6 -6.75 53.16 -19.01
N LEU A 7 -5.98 52.27 -19.60
CA LEU A 7 -6.27 50.84 -19.64
C LEU A 7 -5.89 50.23 -18.28
N PHE A 8 -6.89 49.99 -17.43
CA PHE A 8 -6.77 49.08 -16.28
C PHE A 8 -6.79 47.64 -16.81
N GLY A 9 -5.61 47.08 -17.07
CA GLY A 9 -5.45 45.65 -17.32
C GLY A 9 -5.53 44.89 -16.00
N SER A 10 -6.70 44.32 -15.67
CA SER A 10 -6.80 43.31 -14.61
C SER A 10 -6.04 42.06 -15.03
N PHE A 11 -4.84 41.89 -14.50
CA PHE A 11 -4.13 40.61 -14.42
C PHE A 11 -4.92 39.68 -13.49
N PHE A 12 -5.93 38.98 -14.02
CA PHE A 12 -6.46 37.78 -13.39
C PHE A 12 -5.44 36.66 -13.61
N ILE A 13 -4.41 36.61 -12.76
CA ILE A 13 -3.62 35.39 -12.60
C ILE A 13 -4.56 34.41 -11.90
N SER A 14 -5.21 33.55 -12.70
CA SER A 14 -5.94 32.40 -12.17
C SER A 14 -4.96 31.54 -11.38
N SER A 15 -4.92 31.71 -10.07
CA SER A 15 -4.30 30.76 -9.16
C SER A 15 -5.11 29.47 -9.26
N TRP A 16 -4.71 28.58 -10.16
CA TRP A 16 -5.16 27.20 -10.13
C TRP A 16 -4.76 26.64 -8.77
N THR A 17 -5.74 26.55 -7.88
CA THR A 17 -5.54 25.99 -6.54
C THR A 17 -5.07 24.55 -6.70
N PHE A 18 -3.85 24.27 -6.25
CA PHE A 18 -3.21 22.94 -6.14
C PHE A 18 -3.97 22.03 -5.16
N ALA A 19 -5.26 21.78 -5.39
CA ALA A 19 -6.12 21.01 -4.51
C ALA A 19 -6.08 19.49 -4.79
N GLN A 20 -5.04 18.97 -5.44
CA GLN A 20 -4.92 17.53 -5.68
C GLN A 20 -4.32 16.76 -4.50
N ILE A 21 -3.37 17.33 -3.76
CA ILE A 21 -2.69 16.63 -2.66
C ILE A 21 -2.39 17.57 -1.50
N SER A 22 -2.52 17.09 -0.26
CA SER A 22 -2.04 17.79 0.94
C SER A 22 -0.74 17.17 1.42
N LEU A 23 0.32 17.98 1.41
CA LEU A 23 1.66 17.61 1.90
C LEU A 23 1.88 17.99 3.38
N ASP A 24 1.01 18.82 3.95
CA ASP A 24 1.02 19.15 5.38
C ASP A 24 -0.08 18.37 6.11
N ILE A 25 0.33 17.51 7.03
CA ILE A 25 -0.55 16.66 7.84
C ILE A 25 -0.35 16.89 9.34
N ASN A 26 0.61 17.74 9.72
CA ASN A 26 0.99 17.94 11.11
C ASN A 26 -0.10 18.70 11.85
N GLY A 27 -0.53 18.17 13.00
CA GLY A 27 -1.63 18.73 13.78
C GLY A 27 -3.00 18.68 13.07
N ARG A 28 -3.10 18.08 11.88
CA ARG A 28 -4.37 17.92 11.16
C ARG A 28 -5.07 16.64 11.61
N ASN A 29 -6.37 16.75 11.88
CA ASN A 29 -7.23 15.62 12.19
C ASN A 29 -8.04 15.18 10.96
N ILE A 30 -8.74 14.06 11.07
CA ILE A 30 -9.55 13.55 9.97
C ILE A 30 -10.66 14.52 9.51
N ALA A 31 -11.20 15.37 10.40
CA ALA A 31 -12.25 16.32 10.04
C ALA A 31 -11.75 17.36 9.02
N PHE A 32 -10.50 17.83 9.17
CA PHE A 32 -9.86 18.70 8.18
C PHE A 32 -9.82 18.03 6.79
N PHE A 33 -9.45 16.76 6.73
CA PHE A 33 -9.34 16.05 5.45
C PHE A 33 -10.70 15.69 4.84
N ARG A 34 -11.74 15.45 5.64
CA ARG A 34 -13.12 15.32 5.11
C ARG A 34 -13.56 16.57 4.37
N GLN A 35 -13.24 17.76 4.89
CA GLN A 35 -13.56 19.01 4.21
C GLN A 35 -12.74 19.17 2.93
N LEU A 36 -11.46 18.82 2.97
CA LEU A 36 -10.59 18.83 1.79
C LEU A 36 -11.16 17.93 0.69
N GLU A 37 -11.59 16.72 1.04
CA GLU A 37 -12.19 15.77 0.09
C GLU A 37 -13.53 16.26 -0.45
N THR A 38 -14.36 16.90 0.37
CA THR A 38 -15.60 17.53 -0.10
C THR A 38 -15.33 18.57 -1.18
N ASN A 39 -14.31 19.41 -0.96
CA ASN A 39 -13.91 20.43 -1.94
C ASN A 39 -13.30 19.82 -3.21
N ALA A 40 -12.58 18.69 -3.06
CA ALA A 40 -11.97 17.94 -4.15
C ALA A 40 -12.95 17.00 -4.88
N LYS A 41 -14.24 16.98 -4.49
CA LYS A 41 -15.27 16.05 -4.98
C LYS A 41 -14.86 14.58 -4.83
N GLY A 42 -14.18 14.24 -3.75
CA GLY A 42 -13.83 12.87 -3.40
C GLY A 42 -15.05 12.09 -2.92
N GLU A 43 -15.24 10.90 -3.45
CA GLU A 43 -16.28 9.96 -3.04
C GLU A 43 -15.76 9.07 -1.92
N LEU A 44 -16.46 9.03 -0.79
CA LEU A 44 -16.11 8.15 0.32
C LEU A 44 -16.31 6.68 -0.09
N VAL A 45 -15.26 5.88 0.06
CA VAL A 45 -15.31 4.44 -0.21
C VAL A 45 -15.40 3.68 1.10
N LYS A 46 -16.40 2.79 1.21
CA LYS A 46 -16.48 1.81 2.28
C LYS A 46 -15.79 0.53 1.85
N THR A 47 -14.96 -0.04 2.72
CA THR A 47 -14.29 -1.32 2.50
C THR A 47 -14.67 -2.27 3.61
N ASP A 48 -14.97 -3.52 3.25
CA ASP A 48 -15.25 -4.60 4.22
C ASP A 48 -13.96 -5.27 4.74
N VAL A 49 -12.80 -4.70 4.41
CA VAL A 49 -11.48 -5.21 4.73
C VAL A 49 -10.82 -4.32 5.79
N ASP A 50 -10.47 -4.93 6.93
CA ASP A 50 -9.66 -4.26 7.94
C ASP A 50 -8.18 -4.25 7.51
N TYR A 51 -7.59 -3.07 7.52
CA TYR A 51 -6.15 -2.90 7.37
C TYR A 51 -5.45 -3.36 8.65
N VAL A 52 -4.32 -4.05 8.49
CA VAL A 52 -3.42 -4.36 9.60
C VAL A 52 -2.81 -3.06 10.10
N SER A 53 -3.19 -2.63 11.31
CA SER A 53 -2.73 -1.39 11.94
C SER A 53 -1.77 -1.71 13.08
N ALA A 54 -0.66 -0.97 13.19
CA ALA A 54 0.14 -0.97 14.41
C ALA A 54 -0.65 -0.30 15.56
N ASP A 55 -0.27 -0.59 16.80
CA ASP A 55 -0.90 -0.04 18.00
C ASP A 55 -1.05 1.49 17.90
N GLY A 56 -2.28 1.96 18.14
CA GLY A 56 -2.63 3.38 18.17
C GLY A 56 -3.09 3.99 16.83
N THR A 57 -2.99 3.30 15.68
CA THR A 57 -3.56 3.79 14.40
C THR A 57 -4.90 3.14 14.10
N GLY A 58 -5.90 3.91 13.67
CA GLY A 58 -7.23 3.45 13.28
C GLY A 58 -7.28 2.94 11.83
N GLN A 59 -8.44 2.39 11.45
CA GLN A 59 -8.73 2.03 10.07
C GLN A 59 -8.69 3.28 9.17
N PRO A 60 -8.20 3.17 7.92
CA PRO A 60 -8.18 4.30 7.03
C PRO A 60 -9.59 4.78 6.67
N VAL A 61 -9.72 6.09 6.51
CA VAL A 61 -10.85 6.67 5.80
C VAL A 61 -10.42 6.87 4.35
N ILE A 62 -11.16 6.26 3.42
CA ILE A 62 -10.73 6.11 2.03
C ILE A 62 -11.63 6.96 1.13
N TYR A 63 -11.01 7.73 0.25
CA TYR A 63 -11.71 8.49 -0.79
C TYR A 63 -11.21 8.12 -2.17
N LYS A 64 -12.11 8.20 -3.14
CA LYS A 64 -11.83 8.02 -4.56
C LYS A 64 -12.11 9.32 -5.30
N ARG A 65 -11.17 9.76 -6.13
CA ARG A 65 -11.34 10.94 -7.01
C ARG A 65 -11.17 10.51 -8.45
N ILE A 66 -12.18 10.81 -9.27
CA ILE A 66 -12.14 10.48 -10.71
C ILE A 66 -11.00 11.25 -11.38
N GLN A 67 -10.22 10.56 -12.23
CA GLN A 67 -9.12 11.14 -12.99
C GLN A 67 -9.31 10.88 -14.49
N ASN A 68 -8.85 11.83 -15.31
CA ASN A 68 -8.82 11.66 -16.76
C ASN A 68 -7.41 11.24 -17.20
N GLY A 69 -7.31 10.20 -18.02
CA GLY A 69 -6.03 9.72 -18.58
C GLY A 69 -5.12 9.01 -17.57
N LEU A 70 -5.58 8.79 -16.34
CA LEU A 70 -4.93 8.02 -15.29
C LEU A 70 -5.99 7.19 -14.54
N PRO A 71 -5.60 6.14 -13.82
CA PRO A 71 -6.48 5.52 -12.84
C PRO A 71 -7.02 6.55 -11.85
N ASP A 72 -8.23 6.30 -11.35
CA ASP A 72 -8.81 7.10 -10.30
C ASP A 72 -7.85 7.18 -9.10
N LEU A 73 -7.75 8.37 -8.50
CA LEU A 73 -6.91 8.59 -7.35
C LEU A 73 -7.59 8.03 -6.09
N TRP A 74 -6.94 7.08 -5.46
CA TRP A 74 -7.30 6.58 -4.14
C TRP A 74 -6.53 7.34 -3.06
N VAL A 75 -7.25 7.89 -2.09
CA VAL A 75 -6.67 8.64 -0.97
C VAL A 75 -7.03 7.94 0.33
N TYR A 76 -6.01 7.53 1.08
CA TYR A 76 -6.16 6.83 2.34
C TYR A 76 -5.66 7.72 3.47
N TYR A 77 -6.56 8.10 4.38
CA TYR A 77 -6.23 8.85 5.58
C TYR A 77 -6.16 7.94 6.78
N PHE A 78 -5.02 7.87 7.46
CA PHE A 78 -4.82 6.98 8.62
C PHE A 78 -4.84 7.79 9.93
N PRO A 79 -5.99 7.91 10.61
CA PRO A 79 -6.09 8.63 11.87
C PRO A 79 -5.53 7.82 13.05
N LEU A 80 -4.97 8.50 14.04
CA LEU A 80 -4.66 7.91 15.34
C LEU A 80 -5.94 7.65 16.13
N LYS A 81 -6.03 6.50 16.82
CA LYS A 81 -7.21 6.13 17.63
C LYS A 81 -7.45 7.11 18.79
N LYS A 82 -6.39 7.68 19.35
CA LYS A 82 -6.43 8.53 20.54
C LYS A 82 -7.17 9.85 20.31
N ASP A 83 -6.87 10.53 19.20
CA ASP A 83 -7.26 11.93 18.97
C ASP A 83 -7.63 12.21 17.50
N SER A 84 -7.71 11.18 16.66
CA SER A 84 -8.03 11.27 15.22
C SER A 84 -7.07 12.15 14.40
N LEU A 85 -5.90 12.48 14.96
CA LEU A 85 -4.83 13.13 14.24
C LEU A 85 -4.31 12.22 13.12
N ILE A 86 -4.03 12.77 11.94
CA ILE A 86 -3.54 11.97 10.82
C ILE A 86 -2.09 11.57 11.04
N SER A 87 -1.87 10.26 11.13
CA SER A 87 -0.56 9.63 11.22
C SER A 87 0.18 9.71 9.88
N TYR A 88 -0.51 9.32 8.80
CA TYR A 88 -0.05 9.56 7.43
C TYR A 88 -1.21 9.53 6.42
N VAL A 89 -0.87 9.94 5.20
CA VAL A 89 -1.74 9.88 4.02
C VAL A 89 -1.05 9.10 2.92
N LEU A 90 -1.79 8.23 2.25
CA LEU A 90 -1.36 7.59 1.00
C LEU A 90 -2.23 8.12 -0.15
N TYR A 91 -1.59 8.64 -1.18
CA TYR A 91 -2.19 8.91 -2.48
C TYR A 91 -1.71 7.83 -3.45
N GLU A 92 -2.64 7.14 -4.11
CA GLU A 92 -2.36 6.00 -4.98
C GLU A 92 -3.08 6.15 -6.31
N TRP A 93 -2.31 6.11 -7.40
CA TRP A 93 -2.81 5.91 -8.76
C TRP A 93 -2.37 4.52 -9.20
N GLN A 94 -3.31 3.58 -9.21
CA GLN A 94 -3.05 2.20 -9.61
C GLN A 94 -4.30 1.61 -10.26
N ASP A 95 -4.11 0.94 -11.40
CA ASP A 95 -5.09 -0.02 -11.90
C ASP A 95 -4.85 -1.38 -11.20
N LYS A 96 -5.89 -1.90 -10.54
CA LYS A 96 -5.81 -3.15 -9.77
C LYS A 96 -5.81 -4.38 -10.68
N ASP A 97 -6.26 -4.23 -11.92
CA ASP A 97 -6.31 -5.28 -12.94
C ASP A 97 -5.42 -4.92 -14.15
N ALA A 98 -4.26 -4.31 -13.87
CA ALA A 98 -3.36 -3.77 -14.87
C ALA A 98 -2.97 -4.82 -15.93
N LYS A 99 -3.20 -4.46 -17.20
CA LYS A 99 -2.73 -5.20 -18.38
C LYS A 99 -1.52 -4.49 -18.95
N ALA A 100 -0.78 -5.12 -19.87
CA ALA A 100 0.28 -4.41 -20.59
C ALA A 100 -0.33 -3.23 -21.36
N LEU A 101 0.26 -2.05 -21.23
CA LEU A 101 -0.21 -0.82 -21.85
C LEU A 101 0.80 -0.33 -22.88
N PRO A 102 0.36 0.22 -24.03
CA PRO A 102 1.26 0.85 -24.98
C PRO A 102 1.93 2.08 -24.35
N LEU A 103 3.11 2.45 -24.85
CA LEU A 103 3.91 3.54 -24.28
C LEU A 103 3.15 4.88 -24.17
N GLU A 104 2.30 5.18 -25.15
CA GLU A 104 1.47 6.40 -25.14
C GLU A 104 0.52 6.46 -23.94
N GLU A 105 -0.01 5.31 -23.49
CA GLU A 105 -0.87 5.23 -22.30
C GLU A 105 -0.09 5.27 -20.98
N LEU A 106 1.24 5.08 -21.04
CA LEU A 106 2.14 5.20 -19.88
C LEU A 106 2.69 6.61 -19.68
N LYS A 107 2.69 7.46 -20.72
CA LYS A 107 3.12 8.86 -20.62
C LYS A 107 2.38 9.67 -19.55
N PRO A 108 1.05 9.52 -19.34
CA PRO A 108 0.35 10.19 -18.25
C PRO A 108 0.93 9.89 -16.87
N TYR A 109 1.40 8.66 -16.62
CA TYR A 109 2.04 8.31 -15.34
C TYR A 109 3.36 9.05 -15.16
N LEU A 110 4.21 9.07 -16.19
CA LEU A 110 5.48 9.81 -16.16
C LEU A 110 5.25 11.31 -15.93
N SER A 111 4.26 11.88 -16.62
CA SER A 111 3.88 13.28 -16.47
C SER A 111 3.39 13.58 -15.05
N LYS A 112 2.50 12.74 -14.50
CA LYS A 112 1.98 12.90 -13.14
C LYS A 112 3.09 12.76 -12.09
N TYR A 113 3.99 11.78 -12.24
CA TYR A 113 5.11 11.63 -11.33
C TYR A 113 6.03 12.86 -11.36
N THR A 114 6.33 13.39 -12.55
CA THR A 114 7.17 14.59 -12.71
C THR A 114 6.50 15.84 -12.14
N GLU A 115 5.18 15.98 -12.34
CA GLU A 115 4.37 17.04 -11.73
C GLU A 115 4.45 16.99 -10.19
N LEU A 116 4.18 15.82 -9.61
CA LEU A 116 4.25 15.61 -8.16
C LEU A 116 5.66 15.85 -7.62
N LEU A 117 6.69 15.37 -8.32
CA LEU A 117 8.09 15.62 -7.99
C LEU A 117 8.37 17.13 -7.93
N GLY A 118 7.92 17.89 -8.93
CA GLY A 118 8.05 19.36 -8.95
C GLY A 118 7.37 20.02 -7.75
N ILE A 119 6.14 19.60 -7.42
CA ILE A 119 5.39 20.14 -6.27
C ILE A 119 6.11 19.87 -4.95
N VAL A 120 6.53 18.62 -4.71
CA VAL A 120 7.20 18.25 -3.45
C VAL A 120 8.58 18.91 -3.37
N THR A 121 9.34 18.94 -4.47
CA THR A 121 10.66 19.58 -4.51
C THR A 121 10.58 21.09 -4.30
N ALA A 122 9.57 21.77 -4.85
CA ALA A 122 9.37 23.19 -4.62
C ALA A 122 9.15 23.52 -3.13
N LYS A 123 8.55 22.60 -2.37
CA LYS A 123 8.25 22.80 -0.95
C LYS A 123 9.37 22.33 -0.01
N TYR A 124 10.01 21.20 -0.29
CA TYR A 124 10.95 20.53 0.63
C TYR A 124 12.39 20.45 0.10
N GLY A 125 12.68 21.00 -1.08
CA GLY A 125 13.98 20.93 -1.71
C GLY A 125 14.22 19.62 -2.45
N LYS A 126 15.48 19.34 -2.79
CA LYS A 126 15.86 18.19 -3.62
C LYS A 126 15.65 16.87 -2.85
N SER A 127 15.08 15.87 -3.53
CA SER A 127 14.91 14.51 -3.01
C SER A 127 16.24 13.74 -2.95
N LEU A 128 16.25 12.69 -2.12
CA LEU A 128 17.13 11.55 -2.32
C LEU A 128 16.44 10.54 -3.24
N SER A 129 16.97 10.38 -4.45
CA SER A 129 16.38 9.53 -5.50
C SER A 129 17.12 8.19 -5.65
N LYS A 130 16.37 7.12 -5.91
CA LYS A 130 16.88 5.80 -6.34
C LYS A 130 16.10 5.32 -7.57
N GLY A 131 16.79 4.63 -8.48
CA GLY A 131 16.21 4.24 -9.78
C GLY A 131 16.16 5.40 -10.78
N ASN A 132 15.59 5.16 -11.96
CA ASN A 132 15.45 6.16 -13.04
C ASN A 132 14.30 5.76 -13.97
N LEU A 133 13.90 6.70 -14.83
CA LEU A 133 12.80 6.54 -15.79
C LEU A 133 13.24 6.86 -17.23
N ASP A 134 14.54 6.87 -17.48
CA ASP A 134 15.11 7.49 -18.68
C ASP A 134 15.03 6.55 -19.89
N ASP A 135 15.18 5.24 -19.67
CA ASP A 135 15.17 4.23 -20.71
C ASP A 135 13.84 3.47 -20.75
N LEU A 136 12.89 4.04 -21.49
CA LEU A 136 11.52 3.51 -21.64
C LEU A 136 11.47 2.12 -22.29
N ALA A 137 12.52 1.68 -22.99
CA ALA A 137 12.59 0.34 -23.57
C ALA A 137 12.65 -0.76 -22.50
N LEU A 138 12.94 -0.41 -21.25
CA LEU A 138 13.02 -1.34 -20.14
C LEU A 138 11.64 -1.77 -19.59
N ILE A 139 10.57 -1.04 -19.92
CA ILE A 139 9.21 -1.29 -19.41
C ILE A 139 8.74 -2.71 -19.71
N ASP A 140 9.04 -3.22 -20.91
CA ASP A 140 8.59 -4.54 -21.36
C ASP A 140 9.53 -5.69 -20.90
N THR A 141 10.75 -5.38 -20.45
CA THR A 141 11.78 -6.39 -20.16
C THR A 141 12.04 -6.59 -18.66
N LYS A 142 12.18 -5.51 -17.91
CA LYS A 142 12.46 -5.56 -16.45
C LYS A 142 11.63 -4.58 -15.62
N GLY A 143 10.87 -3.71 -16.28
CA GLY A 143 10.16 -2.60 -15.66
C GLY A 143 11.08 -1.42 -15.32
N LEU A 144 10.44 -0.28 -15.11
CA LEU A 144 11.07 0.94 -14.60
C LEU A 144 10.56 1.23 -13.20
N THR A 145 11.49 1.63 -12.34
CA THR A 145 11.17 2.08 -10.98
C THR A 145 11.97 3.30 -10.64
N ARG A 146 11.32 4.22 -9.92
CA ARG A 146 11.98 5.35 -9.28
C ARG A 146 11.33 5.63 -7.95
N ASN A 147 12.15 5.91 -6.94
CA ASN A 147 11.72 6.33 -5.62
C ASN A 147 12.44 7.64 -5.26
N ASP A 148 11.70 8.64 -4.82
CA ASP A 148 12.18 9.91 -4.32
C ASP A 148 11.72 10.08 -2.87
N THR A 149 12.68 10.40 -1.98
CA THR A 149 12.40 10.60 -0.55
C THR A 149 12.85 11.96 -0.06
N TRP A 150 12.04 12.55 0.83
CA TRP A 150 12.32 13.79 1.54
C TRP A 150 12.12 13.55 3.03
N ARG A 151 13.14 13.86 3.81
CA ARG A 151 13.09 13.69 5.26
C ARG A 151 13.63 14.94 5.93
N GLY A 152 12.90 15.43 6.91
CA GLY A 152 13.31 16.53 7.78
C GLY A 152 12.71 16.35 9.18
N ASN A 153 12.95 17.33 10.05
CA ASN A 153 12.47 17.26 11.43
C ASN A 153 10.95 17.20 11.54
N ASP A 154 10.24 17.81 10.58
CA ASP A 154 8.78 17.97 10.58
C ASP A 154 8.08 17.24 9.42
N TYR A 155 8.81 16.47 8.59
CA TYR A 155 8.21 15.78 7.43
C TYR A 155 8.94 14.49 7.07
N ASP A 156 8.18 13.48 6.65
CA ASP A 156 8.68 12.29 5.97
C ASP A 156 7.79 12.00 4.77
N ILE A 157 8.33 12.20 3.57
CA ILE A 157 7.62 12.04 2.30
C ILE A 157 8.37 11.03 1.45
N GLU A 158 7.64 10.06 0.93
CA GLU A 158 8.16 9.05 0.04
C GLU A 158 7.24 8.93 -1.16
N MET A 159 7.82 9.06 -2.34
CA MET A 159 7.09 8.95 -3.59
C MET A 159 7.77 7.91 -4.46
N TYR A 160 7.00 7.01 -5.06
CA TYR A 160 7.57 6.08 -6.02
C TYR A 160 6.64 5.83 -7.20
N ILE A 161 7.24 5.43 -8.30
CA ILE A 161 6.57 4.98 -9.51
C ILE A 161 7.13 3.64 -9.93
N THR A 162 6.25 2.76 -10.40
CA THR A 162 6.57 1.51 -11.06
C THR A 162 5.82 1.46 -12.38
N LEU A 163 6.54 1.24 -13.49
CA LEU A 163 5.97 1.00 -14.81
C LEU A 163 6.55 -0.30 -15.36
N SER A 164 5.73 -1.34 -15.43
CA SER A 164 6.13 -2.65 -15.94
C SER A 164 5.01 -3.24 -16.77
N ASN A 165 5.30 -3.57 -18.02
CA ASN A 165 4.44 -4.42 -18.85
C ASN A 165 4.82 -5.90 -18.75
N LEU A 166 5.82 -6.20 -17.92
CA LEU A 166 6.37 -7.55 -17.80
C LEU A 166 5.26 -8.51 -17.39
N HIS A 167 4.93 -9.41 -18.30
CA HIS A 167 4.05 -10.53 -18.05
C HIS A 167 4.86 -11.80 -18.21
N VAL A 168 5.43 -12.27 -17.10
CA VAL A 168 6.25 -13.48 -17.07
C VAL A 168 5.55 -14.54 -16.24
N VAL A 169 5.31 -15.69 -16.85
CA VAL A 169 4.77 -16.86 -16.16
C VAL A 169 5.89 -17.91 -16.13
N HIS A 170 6.44 -18.15 -14.95
CA HIS A 170 7.41 -19.22 -14.71
C HIS A 170 6.90 -20.13 -13.60
N GLY A 171 6.35 -21.30 -13.97
CA GLY A 171 5.73 -22.22 -13.03
C GLY A 171 4.60 -21.52 -12.26
N ASN A 172 4.75 -21.47 -10.93
CA ASN A 172 3.76 -20.89 -10.01
C ASN A 172 3.92 -19.37 -9.79
N VAL A 173 4.89 -18.73 -10.46
CA VAL A 173 5.15 -17.28 -10.36
C VAL A 173 4.66 -16.60 -11.63
N SER A 174 3.62 -15.78 -11.49
CA SER A 174 3.19 -14.83 -12.52
C SER A 174 3.58 -13.42 -12.07
N ILE A 175 4.48 -12.80 -12.82
CA ILE A 175 4.67 -11.35 -12.77
C ILE A 175 3.60 -10.77 -13.68
N THR A 176 2.72 -9.95 -13.12
CA THR A 176 1.70 -9.23 -13.88
C THR A 176 2.16 -7.79 -14.14
N PRO A 177 1.68 -7.17 -15.22
CA PRO A 177 1.89 -5.76 -15.46
C PRO A 177 1.54 -4.93 -14.22
N THR A 178 2.33 -3.89 -13.97
CA THR A 178 2.15 -3.01 -12.82
C THR A 178 2.44 -1.59 -13.24
N HIS A 179 1.42 -0.74 -13.15
CA HIS A 179 1.53 0.70 -13.39
C HIS A 179 1.00 1.41 -12.16
N THR A 180 1.90 2.03 -11.41
CA THR A 180 1.53 2.59 -10.11
C THR A 180 2.36 3.84 -9.81
N ILE A 181 1.69 4.84 -9.26
CA ILE A 181 2.33 5.94 -8.53
C ILE A 181 1.79 5.91 -7.10
N ARG A 182 2.68 5.95 -6.11
CA ARG A 182 2.29 6.17 -4.71
C ARG A 182 3.05 7.35 -4.14
N LEU A 183 2.33 8.16 -3.35
CA LEU A 183 2.88 9.24 -2.55
C LEU A 183 2.44 9.07 -1.11
N TYR A 184 3.40 8.87 -0.22
CA TYR A 184 3.21 8.82 1.22
C TYR A 184 3.61 10.16 1.83
N VAL A 185 2.74 10.69 2.68
CA VAL A 185 3.03 11.85 3.52
C VAL A 185 2.87 11.40 4.96
N ARG A 186 3.97 11.28 5.70
CA ARG A 186 4.03 10.72 7.06
C ARG A 186 4.51 11.76 8.06
N ARG A 187 4.12 11.57 9.32
CA ARG A 187 4.77 12.26 10.43
C ARG A 187 6.18 11.70 10.62
N PRO A 188 7.18 12.58 10.83
CA PRO A 188 8.54 12.15 11.15
C PRO A 188 8.55 11.32 12.45
N GLY A 189 9.40 10.30 12.49
CA GLY A 189 9.49 9.34 13.61
C GLY A 189 8.72 8.04 13.41
N ILE A 190 7.85 7.95 12.39
CA ILE A 190 7.21 6.70 11.98
C ILE A 190 8.09 6.02 10.91
N LYS A 191 9.07 5.22 11.33
CA LYS A 191 10.00 4.55 10.41
C LYS A 191 9.32 3.41 9.64
N SER A 192 9.25 3.55 8.32
CA SER A 192 9.01 2.45 7.37
C SER A 192 10.33 1.68 7.17
N GLU A 193 10.59 0.67 7.99
CA GLU A 193 11.65 -0.31 7.70
C GLU A 193 11.03 -1.44 6.86
N THR A 194 11.43 -1.55 5.59
CA THR A 194 11.13 -2.73 4.78
C THR A 194 11.78 -3.93 5.45
N PRO A 195 11.04 -4.98 5.85
CA PRO A 195 11.64 -6.11 6.54
C PRO A 195 12.56 -6.81 5.55
N GLY A 196 13.84 -6.87 5.89
CA GLY A 196 14.83 -7.61 5.10
C GLY A 196 14.48 -9.10 5.08
N LEU A 197 13.80 -9.55 4.02
CA LEU A 197 13.44 -10.95 3.80
C LEU A 197 14.60 -11.65 3.08
N THR A 198 15.56 -12.17 3.86
CA THR A 198 16.57 -13.09 3.34
C THR A 198 15.98 -14.49 3.17
N LYS A 199 16.66 -15.37 2.40
CA LYS A 199 16.23 -16.77 2.22
C LYS A 199 16.16 -17.51 3.56
N GLU A 200 17.10 -17.25 4.46
CA GLU A 200 17.16 -17.84 5.80
C GLU A 200 15.98 -17.36 6.66
N LYS A 201 15.65 -16.07 6.59
CA LYS A 201 14.47 -15.52 7.29
C LYS A 201 13.19 -16.15 6.77
N ILE A 202 13.04 -16.27 5.45
CA ILE A 202 11.87 -16.92 4.83
C ILE A 202 11.73 -18.37 5.30
N ALA A 203 12.82 -19.16 5.29
CA ALA A 203 12.79 -20.56 5.75
C ALA A 203 12.42 -20.69 7.24
N LYS A 204 12.90 -19.76 8.08
CA LYS A 204 12.54 -19.69 9.50
C LYS A 204 11.04 -19.39 9.68
N LEU A 205 10.54 -18.35 9.01
CA LEU A 205 9.14 -17.94 9.08
C LEU A 205 8.20 -19.03 8.51
N ASP A 206 8.64 -19.74 7.47
CA ASP A 206 7.91 -20.88 6.92
C ASP A 206 7.79 -22.03 7.93
N SER A 207 8.88 -22.35 8.61
CA SER A 207 8.90 -23.38 9.65
C SER A 207 7.98 -23.02 10.82
N LEU A 208 7.99 -21.76 11.26
CA LEU A 208 7.09 -21.25 12.30
C LEU A 208 5.63 -21.32 11.87
N THR A 209 5.32 -21.01 10.60
CA THR A 209 3.97 -21.13 10.07
C THR A 209 3.48 -22.56 10.10
N LYS A 210 4.29 -23.52 9.65
CA LYS A 210 3.91 -24.94 9.62
C LYS A 210 3.60 -25.48 11.01
N LEU A 211 4.41 -25.11 12.01
CA LEU A 211 4.13 -25.46 13.41
C LEU A 211 2.83 -24.84 13.91
N PHE A 212 2.63 -23.55 13.67
CA PHE A 212 1.39 -22.85 14.03
C PHE A 212 0.15 -23.52 13.40
N LEU A 213 0.18 -23.82 12.10
CA LEU A 213 -0.95 -24.46 11.41
C LEU A 213 -1.20 -25.88 11.93
N ALA A 214 -0.16 -26.66 12.20
CA ALA A 214 -0.30 -28.00 12.78
C ALA A 214 -0.99 -27.94 14.15
N ASP A 215 -0.63 -26.98 15.00
CA ASP A 215 -1.24 -26.80 16.33
C ASP A 215 -2.70 -26.33 16.23
N VAL A 216 -3.00 -25.36 15.35
CA VAL A 216 -4.39 -24.92 15.08
C VAL A 216 -5.23 -26.08 14.56
N CYS A 217 -4.74 -26.83 13.57
CA CYS A 217 -5.46 -27.98 13.01
C CYS A 217 -5.67 -29.10 14.04
N SER A 218 -4.71 -29.30 14.96
CA SER A 218 -4.79 -30.30 16.03
C SER A 218 -5.65 -29.85 17.22
N GLY A 219 -6.09 -28.60 17.27
CA GLY A 219 -6.87 -28.09 18.40
C GLY A 219 -6.05 -27.70 19.63
N LYS A 220 -4.73 -27.52 19.47
CA LYS A 220 -3.81 -27.15 20.56
C LYS A 220 -3.74 -25.63 20.69
N TRP A 221 -4.78 -25.04 21.28
CA TRP A 221 -4.95 -23.58 21.29
C TRP A 221 -3.85 -22.84 22.03
N GLU A 222 -3.47 -23.33 23.22
CA GLU A 222 -2.39 -22.73 24.00
C GLU A 222 -1.05 -22.77 23.25
N ASP A 223 -0.71 -23.92 22.65
CA ASP A 223 0.52 -24.08 21.87
C ASP A 223 0.52 -23.16 20.64
N SER A 224 -0.62 -23.06 19.94
CA SER A 224 -0.75 -22.17 18.78
C SER A 224 -0.58 -20.68 19.11
N ARG A 225 -0.98 -20.26 20.32
CA ARG A 225 -0.85 -18.86 20.76
C ARG A 225 0.59 -18.43 20.97
N VAL A 226 1.51 -19.36 21.22
CA VAL A 226 2.95 -19.07 21.38
C VAL A 226 3.54 -18.42 20.12
N PHE A 227 2.97 -18.67 18.95
CA PHE A 227 3.42 -18.07 17.68
C PHE A 227 2.87 -16.66 17.44
N LEU A 228 1.85 -16.24 18.19
CA LEU A 228 1.20 -14.95 18.01
C LEU A 228 2.00 -13.82 18.66
N SER A 229 1.93 -12.65 18.06
CA SER A 229 2.55 -11.44 18.58
C SER A 229 1.81 -10.96 19.83
N PRO A 230 2.53 -10.36 20.81
CA PRO A 230 1.91 -9.66 21.93
C PRO A 230 0.86 -8.64 21.50
N LEU A 231 0.99 -8.08 20.29
CA LEU A 231 0.04 -7.12 19.71
C LEU A 231 -1.37 -7.68 19.51
N ILE A 232 -1.49 -8.98 19.25
CA ILE A 232 -2.79 -9.61 18.93
C ILE A 232 -3.18 -10.72 19.90
N ILE A 233 -2.25 -11.29 20.66
CA ILE A 233 -2.48 -12.51 21.46
C ILE A 233 -3.65 -12.34 22.44
N GLY A 234 -3.80 -11.16 23.06
CA GLY A 234 -4.91 -10.86 23.98
C GLY A 234 -6.28 -10.76 23.30
N GLN A 235 -6.33 -10.64 21.97
CA GLN A 235 -7.56 -10.54 21.18
C GLN A 235 -7.95 -11.89 20.54
N VAL A 236 -7.02 -12.85 20.48
CA VAL A 236 -7.22 -14.16 19.83
C VAL A 236 -7.67 -15.21 20.84
N LYS A 237 -8.98 -15.19 21.11
CA LYS A 237 -9.65 -16.21 21.92
C LYS A 237 -9.87 -17.52 21.16
N ASP A 238 -10.24 -18.59 21.87
CA ASP A 238 -10.44 -19.93 21.30
C ASP A 238 -11.44 -19.89 20.13
N GLU A 239 -12.48 -19.07 20.21
CA GLU A 239 -13.49 -18.97 19.14
C GLU A 239 -12.89 -18.49 17.82
N LYS A 240 -11.87 -17.61 17.87
CA LYS A 240 -11.15 -17.15 16.68
C LYS A 240 -10.27 -18.24 16.09
N LEU A 241 -9.65 -19.07 16.92
CA LEU A 241 -8.83 -20.20 16.47
C LEU A 241 -9.69 -21.35 15.92
N ILE A 242 -10.86 -21.59 16.51
CA ILE A 242 -11.87 -22.53 15.99
C ILE A 242 -12.35 -22.05 14.61
N ALA A 243 -12.71 -20.78 14.47
CA ALA A 243 -13.11 -20.21 13.18
C ALA A 243 -11.97 -20.29 12.15
N LEU A 244 -10.73 -20.01 12.57
CA LEU A 244 -9.56 -20.15 11.72
C LEU A 244 -9.36 -21.59 11.26
N LYS A 245 -9.40 -22.57 12.18
CA LYS A 245 -9.32 -24.01 11.87
C LYS A 245 -10.37 -24.40 10.83
N ALA A 246 -11.61 -23.96 11.00
CA ALA A 246 -12.68 -24.22 10.05
C ALA A 246 -12.40 -23.61 8.66
N ALA A 247 -11.83 -22.41 8.61
CA ALA A 247 -11.47 -21.73 7.36
C ALA A 247 -10.28 -22.37 6.65
N ILE A 248 -9.22 -22.75 7.39
CA ILE A 248 -8.01 -23.37 6.80
C ILE A 248 -8.17 -24.85 6.53
N LYS A 249 -9.14 -25.54 7.16
CA LYS A 249 -9.50 -26.97 6.98
C LYS A 249 -8.42 -27.97 7.43
N ASP A 250 -7.20 -27.85 6.93
CA ASP A 250 -6.02 -28.65 7.23
C ASP A 250 -4.74 -27.79 7.15
N ASP A 251 -3.60 -28.42 7.44
CA ASP A 251 -2.26 -27.82 7.43
C ASP A 251 -1.51 -28.01 6.10
N LYS A 252 -2.18 -28.50 5.04
CA LYS A 252 -1.57 -28.79 3.73
C LYS A 252 -1.45 -27.54 2.87
N TRP A 253 -0.52 -26.68 3.28
CA TRP A 253 -0.23 -25.40 2.66
C TRP A 253 1.24 -25.34 2.24
N GLU A 254 1.49 -24.97 0.98
CA GLU A 254 2.83 -24.82 0.43
C GLU A 254 3.15 -23.34 0.22
N LEU A 255 4.34 -22.92 0.66
CA LEU A 255 4.80 -21.55 0.49
C LEU A 255 4.85 -21.23 -1.00
N ASN A 256 4.04 -20.25 -1.41
CA ASN A 256 3.91 -19.83 -2.79
C ASN A 256 4.64 -18.50 -3.05
N MET A 257 4.55 -17.55 -2.11
CA MET A 257 5.14 -16.22 -2.26
C MET A 257 5.59 -15.65 -0.92
N SER A 258 6.61 -14.79 -0.95
CA SER A 258 7.04 -13.99 0.20
C SER A 258 7.22 -12.54 -0.22
N GLY A 259 6.97 -11.59 0.68
CA GLY A 259 7.11 -10.17 0.40
C GLY A 259 6.83 -9.31 1.62
N ALA A 260 6.89 -8.00 1.46
CA ALA A 260 6.53 -7.06 2.51
C ALA A 260 5.04 -6.66 2.38
N GLN A 261 4.32 -6.63 3.48
CA GLN A 261 3.01 -6.00 3.59
C GLN A 261 3.12 -4.69 4.35
N LEU A 262 2.79 -3.58 3.70
CA LEU A 262 2.69 -2.29 4.36
C LEU A 262 1.43 -2.26 5.23
N ALA A 263 1.62 -2.00 6.51
CA ALA A 263 0.53 -1.74 7.43
C ALA A 263 -0.01 -0.32 7.29
N SER A 264 -1.15 -0.13 7.93
CA SER A 264 -1.84 1.13 8.11
C SER A 264 -1.05 2.18 8.92
N SER A 265 0.20 1.88 9.30
CA SER A 265 1.17 2.77 9.97
C SER A 265 2.33 3.18 9.04
N GLY A 266 2.38 2.66 7.82
CA GLY A 266 3.55 2.77 6.94
C GLY A 266 4.69 1.82 7.33
N LYS A 267 4.59 1.11 8.46
CA LYS A 267 5.52 0.02 8.79
C LYS A 267 5.31 -1.13 7.81
N ALA A 268 6.38 -1.65 7.26
CA ALA A 268 6.33 -2.85 6.45
C ALA A 268 6.55 -4.09 7.35
N TYR A 269 5.74 -5.11 7.11
CA TYR A 269 5.76 -6.38 7.83
C TYR A 269 6.10 -7.52 6.89
N SER A 270 6.72 -8.57 7.40
CA SER A 270 7.02 -9.74 6.57
C SER A 270 5.70 -10.46 6.27
N ASN A 271 5.42 -10.79 5.02
CA ASN A 271 4.23 -11.53 4.61
C ASN A 271 4.64 -12.77 3.80
N LEU A 272 4.20 -13.93 4.27
CA LEU A 272 4.27 -15.19 3.54
C LEU A 272 2.88 -15.58 3.05
N ARG A 273 2.76 -15.95 1.78
CA ARG A 273 1.52 -16.45 1.18
C ARG A 273 1.67 -17.88 0.74
N TYR A 274 0.66 -18.67 1.06
CA TYR A 274 0.61 -20.10 0.84
C TYR A 274 -0.54 -20.45 -0.09
N ALA A 275 -0.34 -21.46 -0.92
CA ALA A 275 -1.39 -22.10 -1.70
C ALA A 275 -1.66 -23.51 -1.14
N ARG A 276 -2.81 -24.08 -1.47
CA ARG A 276 -3.10 -25.49 -1.14
C ARG A 276 -2.08 -26.41 -1.83
N GLN A 277 -1.63 -27.42 -1.10
CA GLN A 277 -0.81 -28.47 -1.69
C GLN A 277 -1.57 -29.13 -2.85
N GLY A 278 -0.95 -29.17 -4.03
CA GLY A 278 -1.55 -29.75 -5.24
C GLY A 278 -2.53 -28.85 -5.99
N ASP A 279 -2.76 -27.60 -5.56
CA ASP A 279 -3.53 -26.63 -6.35
C ASP A 279 -2.72 -26.19 -7.58
N THR A 280 -3.27 -26.49 -8.77
CA THR A 280 -2.67 -26.14 -10.06
C THR A 280 -3.31 -24.90 -10.71
N ASN A 281 -4.30 -24.28 -10.05
CA ASN A 281 -4.98 -23.10 -10.57
C ASN A 281 -4.07 -21.87 -10.57
N THR A 282 -4.20 -21.03 -11.60
CA THR A 282 -3.44 -19.78 -11.73
C THR A 282 -4.37 -18.58 -11.89
N PRO A 283 -4.50 -17.68 -10.89
CA PRO A 283 -4.00 -17.80 -9.52
C PRO A 283 -4.72 -18.90 -8.71
N PRO A 284 -4.17 -19.30 -7.53
CA PRO A 284 -4.77 -20.31 -6.65
C PRO A 284 -6.23 -19.99 -6.31
N LEU A 285 -7.05 -21.02 -6.11
CA LEU A 285 -8.45 -20.84 -5.70
C LEU A 285 -8.56 -20.50 -4.21
N GLU A 286 -7.62 -21.02 -3.42
CA GLU A 286 -7.48 -20.68 -2.01
C GLU A 286 -6.03 -20.27 -1.74
N TRP A 287 -5.84 -19.18 -1.00
CA TRP A 287 -4.53 -18.84 -0.46
C TRP A 287 -4.63 -18.39 0.98
N LEU A 288 -3.54 -18.55 1.71
CA LEU A 288 -3.41 -18.18 3.11
C LEU A 288 -2.28 -17.16 3.24
N SER A 289 -2.58 -15.98 3.77
CA SER A 289 -1.57 -14.94 4.04
C SER A 289 -1.23 -14.89 5.52
N ILE A 290 0.06 -14.96 5.84
CA ILE A 290 0.59 -14.89 7.21
C ILE A 290 1.52 -13.68 7.30
N VAL A 291 1.23 -12.78 8.22
CA VAL A 291 2.00 -11.55 8.42
C VAL A 291 2.74 -11.61 9.75
N PHE A 292 4.01 -11.23 9.76
CA PHE A 292 4.90 -11.27 10.92
C PHE A 292 5.44 -9.89 11.30
N ASP A 293 5.58 -9.67 12.61
CA ASP A 293 6.34 -8.57 13.17
C ASP A 293 7.86 -8.78 13.09
N ASP A 294 8.62 -7.83 13.64
CA ASP A 294 10.08 -7.83 13.60
C ASP A 294 10.68 -8.95 14.46
N ASP A 295 9.94 -9.42 15.46
CA ASP A 295 10.31 -10.53 16.34
C ASP A 295 9.94 -11.91 15.74
N ASN A 296 9.46 -11.92 14.50
CA ASN A 296 9.00 -13.12 13.78
C ASN A 296 7.75 -13.76 14.41
N LYS A 297 6.91 -12.97 15.09
CA LYS A 297 5.62 -13.42 15.61
C LYS A 297 4.50 -13.04 14.67
N ILE A 298 3.48 -13.89 14.60
CA ILE A 298 2.33 -13.72 13.72
C ILE A 298 1.45 -12.57 14.24
N ILE A 299 1.19 -11.59 13.38
CA ILE A 299 0.27 -10.46 13.64
C ILE A 299 -1.01 -10.53 12.81
N ALA A 300 -1.05 -11.36 11.76
CA ALA A 300 -2.26 -11.61 11.00
C ALA A 300 -2.21 -12.97 10.29
N VAL A 301 -3.37 -13.62 10.21
CA VAL A 301 -3.63 -14.84 9.44
C VAL A 301 -4.90 -14.62 8.64
N GLN A 302 -4.80 -14.69 7.32
CA GLN A 302 -5.91 -14.37 6.41
C GLN A 302 -6.12 -15.51 5.40
N PRO A 303 -7.05 -16.43 5.67
CA PRO A 303 -7.55 -17.36 4.67
C PRO A 303 -8.38 -16.59 3.64
N LEU A 304 -8.09 -16.77 2.36
CA LEU A 304 -8.75 -16.07 1.27
C LEU A 304 -9.16 -17.09 0.20
N THR A 305 -10.37 -16.92 -0.33
CA THR A 305 -10.94 -17.80 -1.35
C THR A 305 -11.39 -16.97 -2.54
N ARG A 306 -11.17 -17.51 -3.75
CA ARG A 306 -11.63 -16.92 -5.00
C ARG A 306 -12.81 -17.73 -5.52
N SER A 307 -13.86 -17.05 -5.93
CA SER A 307 -14.92 -17.67 -6.73
C SER A 307 -14.35 -18.10 -8.08
N ALA A 308 -14.44 -19.38 -8.44
CA ALA A 308 -14.13 -19.81 -9.79
C ALA A 308 -15.03 -19.02 -10.77
N ARG A 309 -14.42 -18.34 -11.76
CA ARG A 309 -15.21 -17.71 -12.84
C ARG A 309 -15.95 -18.82 -13.57
N GLN A 310 -17.28 -18.74 -13.62
CA GLN A 310 -18.08 -19.46 -14.62
C GLN A 310 -17.77 -18.92 -16.01
#